data_AF-A0A6N8U831-F1
#
_entry.id   AF-A0A6N8U831-F1
#
_cell.length_a   1.000
_cell.length_b   1.000
_cell.length_c   1.000
_cell.angle_alpha   90.00
_cell.angle_beta   90.00
_cell.angle_gamma   90.00
#
_symmetry.space_group_name_H-M   'P 1'
#
loop_
_entity.id
_entity.type
_entity.pdbx_description
1 polymer ?
#
loop_
_entity_poly.entity_id
_entity_poly.type
_entity_poly.pdbx_seq_one_letter_code
_entity_poly.pdbx_strand_id
1 'polypeptide(L)' 'MSYMCNICGYIYDGDDFKKEPNDYQCPLCDASRSEFTERNIEVEVCNATDEFHRIKNSKIV' A
#
# COMPACT_ATOMS: atom_id res chain seq x y z
N MET A 1 -5.13 -3.33 7.66
CA MET A 1 -5.10 -3.11 6.20
C MET A 1 -5.30 -1.62 6.01
N SER A 2 -4.48 -1.00 5.16
CA SER A 2 -4.44 0.45 4.99
C SER A 2 -4.66 0.79 3.52
N TYR A 3 -5.29 1.93 3.23
CA TYR A 3 -5.46 2.36 1.84
C TYR A 3 -4.31 3.29 1.47
N MET A 4 -3.67 3.03 0.33
CA MET A 4 -2.57 3.84 -0.18
C MET A 4 -2.96 4.43 -1.53
N CYS A 5 -2.71 5.72 -1.73
CA CYS A 5 -2.80 6.36 -3.03
C CYS A 5 -1.67 5.87 -3.95
N ASN A 6 -2.01 5.32 -5.11
CA ASN A 6 -1.03 4.81 -6.09
C ASN A 6 -0.25 5.92 -6.80
N ILE A 7 -0.72 7.18 -6.75
CA ILE A 7 -0.08 8.32 -7.40
C ILE A 7 1.04 8.91 -6.52
N CYS A 8 0.74 9.21 -5.26
CA CYS A 8 1.67 9.91 -4.36
C CYS A 8 2.16 9.09 -3.17
N GLY A 9 1.55 7.94 -2.89
CA GLY A 9 1.88 7.12 -1.72
C GLY A 9 1.23 7.56 -0.40
N TYR A 10 0.28 8.51 -0.41
CA TYR A 10 -0.48 8.88 0.79
C TYR A 10 -1.15 7.65 1.41
N ILE A 11 -0.94 7.42 2.70
CA ILE A 11 -1.60 6.36 3.47
C ILE A 11 -2.79 6.98 4.19
N TYR A 12 -3.98 6.46 3.93
CA TYR A 12 -5.20 6.83 4.63
C TYR A 12 -5.13 6.36 6.09
N ASP A 13 -5.35 7.29 7.01
CA ASP A 13 -5.19 7.18 8.45
C ASP A 13 -6.52 6.97 9.22
N GLY A 14 -7.65 6.90 8.52
CA GLY A 14 -8.95 6.61 9.11
C GLY A 14 -9.30 5.12 9.22
N ASP A 15 -10.32 4.81 10.02
CA ASP A 15 -10.71 3.42 10.35
C ASP A 15 -11.30 2.63 9.16
N ASP A 16 -12.06 3.29 8.28
CA ASP A 16 -12.71 2.63 7.15
C ASP A 16 -12.81 3.56 5.94
N PHE A 17 -11.90 3.38 4.99
CA PHE A 17 -11.91 4.12 3.73
C PHE A 17 -13.21 3.89 2.94
N LYS A 18 -13.91 2.75 3.12
CA LYS A 18 -15.16 2.45 2.39
C LYS A 18 -16.33 3.33 2.80
N LYS A 19 -16.27 3.98 3.96
CA LYS A 19 -17.28 4.94 4.43
C LYS A 19 -17.11 6.33 3.85
N GLU A 20 -15.91 6.65 3.39
CA GLU A 20 -15.67 7.93 2.74
C GLU A 20 -16.52 8.05 1.46
N PRO A 21 -16.99 9.25 1.12
CA PRO A 21 -17.83 9.45 -0.04
C PRO A 21 -17.04 9.23 -1.35
N ASN A 22 -17.78 9.05 -2.45
CA ASN A 22 -17.19 8.72 -3.76
C ASN A 22 -16.36 9.85 -4.36
N ASP A 23 -16.59 11.08 -3.92
CA ASP A 23 -15.89 12.30 -4.30
C ASP A 23 -14.66 12.59 -3.43
N TYR A 24 -14.28 11.67 -2.54
CA TYR A 24 -13.04 11.79 -1.77
C TYR A 24 -11.83 11.99 -2.70
N GLN A 25 -11.03 13.02 -2.41
CA GLN A 25 -9.81 13.36 -3.11
C GLN A 25 -8.60 13.23 -2.18
N CYS A 26 -7.50 12.73 -2.73
CA CYS A 26 -6.25 12.60 -1.99
C CYS A 26 -5.74 13.99 -1.56
N PRO A 27 -5.44 14.24 -0.27
CA PRO A 27 -5.04 15.56 0.22
C PRO A 27 -3.63 16.00 -0.24
N LEU A 28 -2.85 15.10 -0.85
CA LEU A 28 -1.50 15.41 -1.34
C LEU A 28 -1.42 15.63 -2.85
N CYS A 29 -2.35 15.08 -3.63
CA CYS A 29 -2.23 15.06 -5.09
C CYS A 29 -3.57 15.22 -5.84
N ASP A 30 -4.67 15.44 -5.12
CA ASP A 30 -6.02 15.62 -5.65
C ASP A 30 -6.56 14.46 -6.50
N ALA A 31 -5.87 13.31 -6.48
CA ALA A 31 -6.30 12.10 -7.16
C ALA A 31 -7.64 11.61 -6.61
N SER A 32 -8.48 11.06 -7.48
CA SER A 32 -9.77 10.48 -7.10
C SER A 32 -9.60 9.24 -6.23
N ARG A 33 -10.67 8.93 -5.49
CA ARG A 33 -10.83 7.70 -4.71
C ARG A 33 -10.45 6.41 -5.45
N SER A 34 -10.62 6.35 -6.78
CA SER A 34 -10.23 5.21 -7.61
C SER A 34 -8.74 4.86 -7.55
N GLU A 35 -7.90 5.85 -7.23
CA GLU A 35 -6.44 5.68 -7.15
C GLU A 35 -5.97 5.11 -5.81
N PHE A 36 -6.89 4.81 -4.89
CA PHE A 36 -6.56 4.18 -3.62
C PHE A 36 -6.67 2.66 -3.72
N THR A 37 -5.61 1.97 -3.28
CA THR A 37 -5.56 0.51 -3.21
C THR A 37 -5.36 0.06 -1.77
N GLU A 38 -6.09 -0.98 -1.37
CA GLU A 38 -5.91 -1.62 -0.07
C GLU A 38 -4.58 -2.39 -0.05
N ARG A 39 -3.75 -2.10 0.96
CA ARG A 39 -2.41 -2.65 1.13
C ARG A 39 -2.26 -3.21 2.53
N ASN A 40 -1.48 -4.27 2.66
CA ASN A 40 -1.05 -4.80 3.94
C ASN A 40 0.48 -4.69 4.01
N ILE A 41 0.95 -3.53 4.44
CA ILE A 41 2.38 -3.18 4.42
C ILE A 41 3.19 -4.19 5.22
N GLU A 42 2.70 -4.63 6.38
CA GLU A 42 3.40 -5.62 7.21
C GLU A 42 3.63 -6.94 6.45
N VAL A 43 2.58 -7.47 5.82
CA VAL A 43 2.67 -8.70 5.02
C VAL A 43 3.57 -8.53 3.81
N GLU A 44 3.47 -7.40 3.11
CA GLU A 44 4.30 -7.12 1.94
C GLU A 44 5.78 -6.98 2.29
N VAL A 45 6.11 -6.35 3.43
CA VAL A 45 7.48 -6.24 3.94
C VAL A 45 8.04 -7.61 4.31
N CYS A 46 7.25 -8.45 4.99
CA CYS A 46 7.64 -9.82 5.31
C CYS A 46 7.93 -10.62 4.03
N ASN A 47 7.01 -10.60 3.05
CA ASN A 47 7.18 -11.31 1.79
C ASN A 47 8.43 -10.86 1.03
N ALA A 48 8.68 -9.54 0.96
CA ALA A 48 9.87 -9.01 0.29
C ALA A 48 11.18 -9.44 1.00
N THR A 49 11.16 -9.48 2.33
CA THR A 49 12.31 -9.91 3.13
C THR A 49 12.60 -11.40 2.95
N ASP A 50 11.57 -12.23 2.93
CA ASP A 50 11.67 -13.68 2.71
C ASP A 50 12.19 -14.00 1.31
N GLU A 51 11.66 -13.32 0.28
CA GLU A 51 12.12 -13.43 -1.10
C GLU A 51 13.61 -13.06 -1.22
N PHE A 52 14.05 -11.97 -0.59
CA PHE A 52 15.45 -11.55 -0.58
C PHE A 52 16.36 -12.61 0.04
N HIS A 53 15.99 -13.14 1.23
CA HIS A 53 16.77 -14.19 1.88
C HIS A 53 16.82 -15.48 1.06
N ARG A 54 15.70 -15.87 0.44
CA ARG A 54 15.62 -17.02 -0.47
C ARG A 54 16.58 -16.86 -1.66
N ILE A 55 16.56 -15.72 -2.34
CA ILE A 55 17.43 -15.47 -3.51
C ILE A 55 18.90 -15.41 -3.09
N LYS A 56 19.22 -14.74 -1.98
CA LYS A 56 20.59 -14.64 -1.47
C LYS A 56 21.16 -16.03 -1.14
N ASN A 57 20.38 -16.86 -0.45
CA ASN A 57 20.80 -18.22 -0.10
C ASN A 57 20.90 -19.13 -1.34
N SER A 58 20.08 -18.90 -2.37
CA SER A 58 20.13 -19.64 -3.64
C SER A 58 21.34 -19.28 -4.53
N LYS A 59 22.01 -18.13 -4.31
CA LYS A 59 23.18 -17.69 -5.07
C LYS A 59 24.52 -18.05 -4.40
N ILE A 60 24.49 -18.72 -3.25
CA ILE A 60 25.67 -19.12 -2.45
C ILE A 60 26.09 -20.59 -2.74
N VAL A 61 25.54 -21.21 -3.78
CA VAL A 61 25.99 -22.50 -4.35
C VAL A 61 26.68 -22.30 -5.68
#